data_AF-A0A7I7XJS2-F1
#
_entry.id   AF-A0A7I7XJS2-F1
#
_cell.length_a   1.000
_cell.length_b   1.000
_cell.length_c   1.000
_cell.angle_alpha   90.00
_cell.angle_beta   90.00
_cell.angle_gamma   90.00
#
_symmetry.space_group_name_H-M   'P 1'
#
loop_
_entity.id
_entity.type
_entity.pdbx_description
1 polymer ?
#
loop_
_entity_poly.entity_id
_entity_poly.type
_entity_poly.pdbx_seq_one_letter_code
_entity_poly.pdbx_strand_id
1 'polypeptide(L)'
;MNGVAPPTLLRKLSDLGGIVLSTRENENEMLNGESNDPSRKLVRVIMGAISEYDREMTVDRLAAGRAAKAARGGYAHGALPYGYRTVKGALVADPAEQAALARMRELAAQQKSTREIARVLTSEGHPTKRGGTWSSPTVARILVRANRKGTPA
;
A
#
# COMPACT_ATOMS: atom_id res chain seq x y z
N MET A 1 -19.48 -14.88 13.92
CA MET A 1 -18.51 -15.92 13.54
C MET A 1 -19.07 -16.63 12.32
N ASN A 2 -18.26 -16.79 11.26
CA ASN A 2 -18.34 -17.81 10.21
C ASN A 2 -17.28 -17.43 9.15
N GLY A 3 -16.02 -17.74 9.47
CA GLY A 3 -14.89 -17.53 8.58
C GLY A 3 -14.80 -18.68 7.59
N VAL A 4 -15.30 -18.49 6.37
CA VAL A 4 -15.00 -19.40 5.27
C VAL A 4 -13.50 -19.28 4.99
N ALA A 5 -12.78 -20.39 5.15
CA ALA A 5 -11.34 -20.42 4.89
C ALA A 5 -11.08 -20.04 3.43
N PRO A 6 -10.04 -19.22 3.14
CA PRO A 6 -9.71 -18.85 1.77
C PRO A 6 -9.51 -20.12 0.91
N PRO A 7 -10.04 -20.18 -0.31
CA PRO A 7 -9.95 -21.37 -1.18
C PRO A 7 -8.51 -21.81 -1.48
N THR A 8 -7.54 -20.90 -1.36
CA THR A 8 -6.10 -21.17 -1.43
C THR A 8 -5.57 -22.01 -0.27
N LEU A 9 -6.16 -21.89 0.93
CA LEU A 9 -5.78 -22.66 2.11
C LEU A 9 -6.29 -24.10 2.00
N LEU A 10 -7.52 -24.27 1.55
CA LEU A 10 -8.16 -25.59 1.36
C LEU A 10 -7.41 -26.41 0.31
N ARG A 11 -7.06 -25.80 -0.83
CA ARG A 11 -6.28 -26.46 -1.88
C ARG A 11 -4.90 -26.92 -1.38
N LYS A 12 -4.20 -26.08 -0.61
CA LYS A 12 -2.90 -26.44 -0.02
C LYS A 12 -3.00 -27.59 0.99
N LEU A 13 -4.09 -27.66 1.76
CA LEU A 13 -4.34 -28.76 2.69
C LEU A 13 -4.59 -30.07 1.94
N SER A 14 -5.39 -30.03 0.86
CA SER A 14 -5.61 -31.20 0.00
C SER A 14 -4.33 -31.68 -0.69
N ASP A 15 -3.50 -30.76 -1.21
CA ASP A 15 -2.19 -31.10 -1.82
C ASP A 15 -1.23 -31.77 -0.83
N LEU A 16 -1.43 -31.58 0.48
CA LEU A 16 -0.66 -32.19 1.57
C LEU A 16 -1.32 -33.48 2.12
N GLY A 17 -2.39 -33.97 1.50
CA GLY A 17 -3.14 -35.14 1.96
C GLY A 17 -4.04 -34.88 3.17
N GLY A 18 -4.25 -33.61 3.54
CA GLY A 18 -5.16 -33.20 4.60
C GLY A 18 -6.61 -33.23 4.14
N ILE A 19 -7.48 -33.87 4.93
CA ILE A 19 -8.92 -33.91 4.71
C ILE A 19 -9.58 -32.86 5.60
N VAL A 20 -10.42 -32.00 5.03
CA VAL A 20 -11.23 -31.06 5.80
C VAL A 20 -12.56 -31.75 6.11
N LEU A 21 -12.90 -31.84 7.39
CA LEU A 21 -14.17 -32.37 7.86
C LEU A 21 -15.02 -31.21 8.38
N SER A 22 -16.15 -30.92 7.72
CA SER A 22 -17.19 -30.07 8.30
C SER A 22 -18.22 -30.94 9.05
N THR A 23 -18.73 -30.44 10.18
CA THR A 23 -19.84 -31.06 10.92
C THR A 23 -21.18 -30.90 10.21
N ARG A 24 -21.23 -30.13 9.12
CA ARG A 24 -22.38 -30.03 8.23
C ARG A 24 -22.06 -30.83 6.96
N GLU A 25 -22.80 -31.90 6.71
CA GLU A 25 -22.58 -32.80 5.56
C GLU A 25 -22.51 -32.04 4.23
N ASN A 26 -23.35 -31.03 4.06
CA ASN A 26 -23.40 -30.20 2.86
C ASN A 26 -22.14 -29.33 2.65
N GLU A 27 -21.51 -28.83 3.72
CA GLU A 27 -20.26 -28.07 3.62
C GLU A 27 -19.07 -28.97 3.32
N ASN A 28 -19.09 -30.21 3.82
CA ASN A 28 -18.01 -31.17 3.59
C ASN A 28 -17.85 -31.49 2.10
N GLU A 29 -18.98 -31.66 1.40
CA GLU A 29 -18.98 -31.82 -0.06
C GLU A 29 -18.49 -30.56 -0.78
N MET A 30 -18.86 -29.36 -0.31
CA MET A 30 -18.45 -28.08 -0.90
C MET A 30 -16.94 -27.84 -0.84
N LEU A 31 -16.28 -28.31 0.22
CA LEU A 31 -14.87 -28.03 0.55
C LEU A 31 -13.88 -28.99 -0.13
N ASN A 32 -14.26 -30.27 -0.32
CA ASN A 32 -13.31 -31.32 -0.72
C ASN A 32 -13.07 -31.44 -2.25
N GLY A 33 -13.65 -30.58 -3.08
CA GLY A 33 -13.26 -30.43 -4.50
C GLY A 33 -13.54 -31.61 -5.44
N GLU A 34 -13.94 -32.79 -4.95
CA GLU A 34 -14.11 -34.03 -5.72
C GLU A 34 -15.48 -34.22 -6.40
N SER A 35 -16.32 -33.19 -6.48
CA SER A 35 -17.62 -33.32 -7.14
C SER A 35 -17.56 -32.86 -8.59
N ASN A 36 -17.87 -33.79 -9.51
CA ASN A 36 -18.00 -33.55 -10.94
C ASN A 36 -19.32 -32.85 -11.35
N ASP A 37 -20.11 -32.35 -10.39
CA ASP A 37 -21.38 -31.67 -10.67
C ASP A 37 -21.18 -30.37 -11.47
N PRO A 38 -21.72 -30.28 -12.71
CA PRO A 38 -21.67 -29.06 -13.53
C PRO A 38 -22.25 -27.83 -12.84
N SER A 39 -23.27 -27.99 -12.00
CA SER A 39 -23.93 -26.91 -11.25
C SER A 39 -22.94 -26.26 -10.26
N ARG A 40 -22.07 -27.06 -9.64
CA ARG A 40 -21.06 -26.58 -8.70
C ARG A 40 -19.94 -25.80 -9.40
N LYS A 41 -19.54 -26.24 -10.59
CA LYS A 41 -18.57 -25.50 -11.43
C LYS A 41 -19.15 -24.13 -11.80
N LEU A 42 -20.41 -24.09 -12.22
CA LEU A 42 -21.12 -22.86 -12.54
C LEU A 42 -21.18 -21.90 -11.35
N VAL A 43 -21.62 -22.36 -10.17
CA VAL A 43 -21.69 -21.54 -8.95
C VAL A 43 -20.33 -20.95 -8.59
N ARG A 44 -19.24 -21.73 -8.71
CA ARG A 44 -17.88 -21.24 -8.44
C ARG A 44 -17.46 -20.13 -9.40
N VAL A 45 -17.73 -20.28 -10.69
CA VAL A 45 -17.43 -19.26 -11.71
C VAL A 45 -18.21 -17.98 -11.42
N ILE A 46 -19.50 -18.10 -11.13
CA ILE A 46 -20.36 -16.96 -10.77
C ILE A 46 -19.83 -16.25 -9.51
N MET A 47 -19.49 -16.99 -8.46
CA MET A 47 -18.94 -16.39 -7.23
C MET A 47 -17.58 -15.72 -7.46
N GLY A 48 -16.74 -16.28 -8.34
CA GLY A 48 -15.50 -15.66 -8.77
C GLY A 48 -15.76 -14.31 -9.46
N ALA A 49 -16.69 -14.29 -10.42
CA ALA A 49 -17.06 -13.09 -11.15
C ALA A 49 -17.68 -12.00 -10.24
N ILE A 50 -18.53 -12.39 -9.28
CA ILE A 50 -19.10 -11.45 -8.29
C ILE A 50 -17.98 -10.86 -7.42
N SER A 51 -17.03 -11.69 -6.97
CA SER A 51 -15.92 -11.22 -6.13
C SER A 51 -15.01 -10.25 -6.87
N GLU A 52 -14.79 -10.48 -8.16
CA GLU A 52 -14.04 -9.58 -9.05
C GLU A 52 -14.78 -8.25 -9.24
N TYR A 53 -16.09 -8.30 -9.53
CA TYR A 53 -16.94 -7.12 -9.64
C TYR A 53 -16.95 -6.27 -8.37
N ASP A 54 -17.12 -6.87 -7.20
CA ASP A 54 -17.11 -6.15 -5.92
C ASP A 54 -15.77 -5.46 -5.65
N ARG A 55 -14.67 -6.11 -6.04
CA ARG A 55 -13.33 -5.52 -5.96
C ARG A 55 -13.23 -4.31 -6.89
N GLU A 56 -13.67 -4.42 -8.14
CA GLU A 56 -13.65 -3.33 -9.11
C GLU A 56 -14.49 -2.14 -8.63
N MET A 57 -15.72 -2.40 -8.17
CA MET A 57 -16.59 -1.36 -7.62
C MET A 57 -15.95 -0.65 -6.41
N THR A 58 -15.23 -1.40 -5.56
CA THR A 58 -14.48 -0.82 -4.44
C THR A 58 -13.34 0.06 -4.91
N VAL A 59 -12.58 -0.39 -5.92
CA VAL A 59 -11.48 0.39 -6.52
C VAL A 59 -12.02 1.70 -7.10
N ASP A 60 -13.10 1.64 -7.85
CA ASP A 60 -13.75 2.80 -8.46
C ASP A 60 -14.23 3.80 -7.41
N ARG A 61 -14.93 3.32 -6.38
CA ARG A 61 -15.40 4.17 -5.27
C ARG A 61 -14.25 4.87 -4.56
N LEU A 62 -13.16 4.14 -4.28
CA LEU A 62 -11.98 4.72 -3.65
C LEU A 62 -11.27 5.72 -4.57
N ALA A 63 -11.23 5.48 -5.89
CA ALA A 63 -10.68 6.42 -6.85
C ALA A 63 -11.49 7.72 -6.91
N ALA A 64 -12.82 7.62 -7.00
CA ALA A 64 -13.72 8.77 -6.95
C ALA A 64 -13.56 9.56 -5.63
N GLY A 65 -13.47 8.86 -4.50
CA GLY A 65 -13.24 9.49 -3.19
C GLY A 65 -11.91 10.25 -3.12
N ARG A 66 -10.83 9.68 -3.68
CA ARG A 66 -9.52 10.38 -3.78
C ARG A 66 -9.62 11.63 -4.67
N ALA A 67 -10.25 11.52 -5.84
CA ALA A 67 -10.43 12.66 -6.74
C ALA A 67 -11.23 13.79 -6.07
N ALA A 68 -12.35 13.46 -5.42
CA ALA A 68 -13.17 14.42 -4.69
C ALA A 68 -12.45 15.06 -3.49
N LYS A 69 -11.55 14.33 -2.83
CA LYS A 69 -10.71 14.87 -1.75
C LYS A 69 -9.63 15.82 -2.30
N ALA A 70 -9.00 15.47 -3.42
CA ALA A 70 -8.03 16.32 -4.10
C ALA A 70 -8.67 17.61 -4.61
N ALA A 71 -9.85 17.54 -5.22
CA ALA A 71 -10.61 18.70 -5.69
C ALA A 71 -10.97 19.69 -4.57
N ARG A 72 -11.14 19.20 -3.33
CA ARG A 72 -11.38 20.02 -2.14
C ARG A 72 -10.09 20.53 -1.46
N GLY A 73 -8.94 20.42 -2.12
CA GLY A 73 -7.64 20.85 -1.60
C GLY A 73 -7.05 19.91 -0.53
N GLY A 74 -7.66 18.74 -0.32
CA GLY A 74 -7.18 17.75 0.64
C GLY A 74 -6.12 16.83 0.04
N TYR A 75 -5.13 16.40 0.85
CA TYR A 75 -4.17 15.39 0.40
C TYR A 75 -4.85 14.01 0.27
N ALA A 76 -5.03 13.57 -0.97
CA ALA A 76 -5.76 12.35 -1.33
C ALA A 76 -4.90 11.11 -1.58
N HIS A 77 -3.59 11.22 -1.35
CA HIS A 77 -2.63 10.13 -1.58
C HIS A 77 -2.25 9.48 -0.24
N GLY A 78 -1.46 8.39 -0.31
CA GLY A 78 -1.08 7.55 0.84
C GLY A 78 -0.23 8.26 1.90
N ALA A 79 0.98 7.78 2.18
CA ALA A 79 1.87 8.46 3.13
C ALA A 79 2.19 9.89 2.65
N LEU A 80 2.29 10.83 3.60
CA LEU A 80 2.67 12.22 3.32
C LEU A 80 4.08 12.28 2.74
N PRO A 81 4.34 13.12 1.72
CA PRO A 81 5.69 13.36 1.27
C PRO A 81 6.50 14.00 2.41
N TYR A 82 7.78 13.68 2.43
CA TYR A 82 8.72 14.34 3.35
C TYR A 82 8.88 15.80 2.90
N GLY A 83 8.88 16.73 3.85
CA GLY A 83 8.76 18.16 3.58
C GLY A 83 7.39 18.74 3.90
N TYR A 84 6.37 17.89 4.13
CA TYR A 84 4.98 18.34 4.27
C TYR A 84 4.24 17.64 5.39
N ARG A 85 3.27 18.36 5.96
CA ARG A 85 2.37 17.91 7.01
C ARG A 85 0.93 18.22 6.62
N THR A 86 -0.03 17.55 7.25
CA THR A 86 -1.44 17.90 7.06
C THR A 86 -1.90 18.84 8.16
N VAL A 87 -2.53 19.94 7.78
CA VAL A 87 -3.25 20.82 8.71
C VAL A 87 -4.68 20.92 8.21
N LYS A 88 -5.65 20.48 9.04
CA LYS A 88 -7.08 20.46 8.68
C LYS A 88 -7.38 19.77 7.33
N GLY A 89 -6.63 18.72 7.01
CA GLY A 89 -6.77 17.94 5.77
C GLY A 89 -6.03 18.47 4.55
N ALA A 90 -5.52 19.71 4.59
CA ALA A 90 -4.71 20.32 3.55
C ALA A 90 -3.22 20.02 3.73
N LEU A 91 -2.49 19.88 2.63
CA LEU A 91 -1.04 19.68 2.63
C LEU A 91 -0.35 21.05 2.83
N VAL A 92 0.47 21.16 3.89
CA VAL A 92 1.21 22.38 4.24
C VAL A 92 2.68 22.03 4.35
N ALA A 93 3.56 22.87 3.79
CA ALA A 93 4.99 22.69 3.90
C ALA A 93 5.45 22.76 5.37
N ASP A 94 6.30 21.84 5.77
CA ASP A 94 7.00 21.85 7.05
C ASP A 94 8.36 22.54 6.86
N PRO A 95 8.61 23.73 7.46
CA PRO A 95 9.82 24.49 7.21
C PRO A 95 11.12 23.72 7.50
N ALA A 96 11.13 22.91 8.56
CA ALA A 96 12.34 22.18 8.97
C ALA A 96 12.62 21.00 8.02
N GLU A 97 11.58 20.27 7.63
CA GLU A 97 11.73 19.20 6.63
C GLU A 97 12.01 19.76 5.23
N GLN A 98 11.48 20.94 4.88
CA GLN A 98 11.80 21.63 3.62
C GLN A 98 13.27 22.03 3.54
N ALA A 99 13.83 22.57 4.64
CA ALA A 99 15.25 22.90 4.70
C ALA A 99 16.12 21.66 4.49
N ALA A 100 15.78 20.55 5.13
CA ALA A 100 16.45 19.26 4.93
C ALA A 100 16.33 18.75 3.49
N LEU A 101 15.16 18.90 2.87
CA LEU A 101 14.93 18.51 1.47
C LEU A 101 15.73 19.36 0.48
N ALA A 102 15.81 20.67 0.71
CA ALA A 102 16.63 21.58 -0.08
C ALA A 102 18.11 21.19 0.02
N ARG A 103 18.60 20.96 1.23
CA ARG A 103 19.98 20.52 1.49
C ARG A 103 20.28 19.17 0.86
N MET A 104 19.34 18.23 0.94
CA MET A 104 19.45 16.91 0.30
C MET A 104 19.60 17.03 -1.23
N ARG A 105 18.84 17.92 -1.87
CA ARG A 105 18.91 18.17 -3.32
C ARG A 105 20.22 18.83 -3.73
N GLU A 106 20.70 19.78 -2.94
CA GLU A 106 21.99 20.44 -3.17
C GLU A 106 23.14 19.41 -3.17
N LEU A 107 23.21 18.56 -2.15
CA LEU A 107 24.23 17.52 -2.05
C LEU A 107 24.10 16.48 -3.18
N ALA A 108 22.88 16.15 -3.61
CA ALA A 108 22.65 15.27 -4.75
C ALA A 108 23.11 15.91 -6.07
N ALA A 109 22.92 17.22 -6.26
CA ALA A 109 23.42 17.95 -7.42
C ALA A 109 24.96 17.98 -7.47
N GLN A 110 25.61 17.93 -6.31
CA GLN A 110 27.06 17.75 -6.15
C GLN A 110 27.51 16.28 -6.33
N GLN A 111 26.63 15.39 -6.80
CA GLN A 111 26.87 13.96 -6.99
C GLN A 111 27.34 13.21 -5.73
N LYS A 112 26.98 13.68 -4.54
CA LYS A 112 27.24 12.94 -3.30
C LYS A 112 26.42 11.65 -3.26
N SER A 113 27.01 10.58 -2.73
CA SER A 113 26.30 9.33 -2.53
C SER A 113 25.21 9.48 -1.47
N THR A 114 24.14 8.69 -1.56
CA THR A 114 23.04 8.72 -0.58
C THR A 114 23.49 8.43 0.85
N ARG A 115 24.58 7.69 1.03
CA ARG A 115 25.21 7.44 2.34
C ARG A 115 25.90 8.69 2.89
N GLU A 116 26.61 9.42 2.04
CA GLU A 116 27.22 10.69 2.43
C GLU A 116 26.16 11.74 2.76
N ILE A 117 25.11 11.83 1.95
CA ILE A 117 23.99 12.74 2.18
C ILE A 117 23.33 12.44 3.53
N ALA A 118 23.05 11.16 3.84
CA ALA A 118 22.49 10.77 5.13
C ALA A 118 23.39 11.18 6.31
N ARG A 119 24.70 10.97 6.18
CA ARG A 119 25.66 11.39 7.21
C ARG A 119 25.65 12.90 7.41
N VAL A 120 25.71 13.68 6.32
CA VAL A 120 25.71 15.15 6.37
C VAL A 120 24.43 15.68 7.01
N LEU A 121 23.27 15.20 6.57
CA LEU A 121 21.98 15.62 7.14
C LEU A 121 21.87 15.28 8.63
N THR A 122 22.42 14.13 9.05
CA THR A 122 22.45 13.76 10.48
C THR A 122 23.39 14.67 11.28
N SER A 123 24.59 14.96 10.76
CA SER A 123 25.55 15.84 11.45
C SER A 123 25.09 17.29 11.51
N GLU A 124 24.37 17.75 10.50
CA GLU A 124 23.78 19.10 10.44
C GLU A 124 22.49 19.21 11.27
N GLY A 125 22.02 18.11 11.89
CA GLY A 125 20.86 18.12 12.78
C GLY A 125 19.51 18.21 12.06
N HIS A 126 19.46 17.91 10.76
CA HIS A 126 18.20 17.95 10.01
C HIS A 126 17.24 16.84 10.47
N PRO A 127 15.96 17.16 10.77
CA PRO A 127 15.03 16.21 11.36
C PRO A 127 14.55 15.17 10.34
N THR A 128 14.49 13.90 10.70
CA THR A 128 13.77 12.91 9.90
C THR A 128 12.26 12.94 10.20
N LYS A 129 11.43 12.34 9.34
CA LYS A 129 9.96 12.35 9.47
C LYS A 129 9.42 11.80 10.80
N ARG A 130 10.13 10.84 11.40
CA ARG A 130 9.74 10.13 12.63
C ARG A 130 10.75 10.32 13.76
N GLY A 131 11.71 11.24 13.60
CA GLY A 131 12.86 11.37 14.48
C GLY A 131 13.93 10.29 14.25
N GLY A 132 15.10 10.49 14.86
CA GLY A 132 16.28 9.62 14.71
C GLY A 132 17.25 10.08 13.62
N THR A 133 18.10 9.16 13.16
CA THR A 133 19.17 9.44 12.20
C THR A 133 18.77 9.15 10.76
N TRP A 134 19.43 9.81 9.81
CA TRP A 134 19.19 9.55 8.40
C TRP A 134 19.80 8.23 7.96
N SER A 135 19.04 7.49 7.15
CA SER A 135 19.51 6.28 6.47
C SER A 135 19.56 6.48 4.96
N SER A 136 20.59 5.93 4.32
CA SER A 136 20.78 5.98 2.86
C SER A 136 19.55 5.55 2.05
N PRO A 137 18.83 4.45 2.41
CA PRO A 137 17.60 4.06 1.69
C PRO A 137 16.48 5.10 1.78
N THR A 138 16.39 5.83 2.90
CA THR A 138 15.39 6.88 3.09
C THR A 138 15.69 8.07 2.19
N VAL A 139 16.95 8.50 2.16
CA VAL A 139 17.43 9.56 1.26
C VAL A 139 17.15 9.20 -0.20
N ALA A 140 17.52 7.99 -0.63
CA ALA A 140 17.29 7.52 -1.99
C ALA A 140 15.81 7.59 -2.37
N ARG A 141 14.92 7.10 -1.50
CA ARG A 141 13.47 7.10 -1.73
C ARG A 141 12.91 8.52 -1.85
N ILE A 142 13.39 9.45 -1.02
CA ILE A 142 12.96 10.85 -1.06
C ILE A 142 13.43 11.54 -2.34
N LEU A 143 14.69 11.35 -2.74
CA LEU A 143 15.22 11.91 -3.99
C LEU A 143 14.50 11.38 -5.23
N VAL A 144 14.24 10.07 -5.30
CA VAL A 144 13.48 9.46 -6.41
C VAL A 144 12.08 10.06 -6.50
N ARG A 145 11.41 10.27 -5.36
CA ARG A 145 10.07 10.86 -5.32
C ARG A 145 10.09 12.35 -5.69
N ALA A 146 11.05 13.10 -5.17
CA ALA A 146 11.25 14.52 -5.45
C ALA A 146 11.53 14.80 -6.94
N ASN A 147 12.15 13.85 -7.65
CA ASN A 147 12.47 13.98 -9.07
C ASN A 147 11.33 13.55 -10.00
N ARG A 148 10.27 12.90 -9.50
CA ARG A 148 9.09 12.59 -10.32
C ARG A 148 8.26 13.87 -10.53
N LYS A 149 8.28 14.40 -11.76
CA LYS A 149 7.41 15.50 -12.19
C LYS A 149 5.95 15.19 -11.79
N GLY A 150 5.31 16.08 -11.02
CA GLY A 150 3.87 16.05 -10.76
C GLY A 150 3.39 15.67 -9.35
N THR A 151 4.29 15.40 -8.39
CA THR A 151 3.87 15.38 -6.98
C THR A 151 4.21 16.74 -6.39
N PRO A 152 3.25 17.50 -5.78
CA PRO A 152 3.65 18.64 -4.94
C PRO A 152 4.70 18.09 -3.99
N ALA A 153 5.83 18.81 -3.87
CA ALA A 153 7.04 18.31 -3.24
C ALA A 153 6.78 17.83 -1.81
#